data_AF-A0A7C4AJX9-F1
#
_entry.id   AF-A0A7C4AJX9-F1
#
_cell.length_a   1.000
_cell.length_b   1.000
_cell.length_c   1.000
_cell.angle_alpha   90.00
_cell.angle_beta   90.00
_cell.angle_gamma   90.00
#
_symmetry.space_group_name_H-M   'P 1'
#
loop_
_entity.id
_entity.type
_entity.pdbx_description
1 polymer ?
#
loop_
_entity_poly.entity_id
_entity_poly.type
_entity_poly.pdbx_seq_one_letter_code
_entity_poly.pdbx_strand_id
1 'polypeptide(L)'
;MDRTVAKKINKQTLIFVPALAALSWLISGNKIVAFNVIIGGFISWLSIKELSWAVKKFFGKPIFQLAVVGLSYLKLGAIFVFLWFIAMHGWFNITGLLTGFVVILIVSVKEAYLHARRQSF
;
A
#
# COMPACT_ATOMS: atom_id res chain seq x y z
N MET A 1 7.08 10.81 10.13
CA MET A 1 7.96 9.70 9.71
C MET A 1 9.34 10.21 9.35
N ASP A 2 10.33 9.77 10.12
CA ASP A 2 11.74 10.06 9.88
C ASP A 2 12.13 9.64 8.44
N ARG A 3 13.02 10.41 7.79
CA ARG A 3 13.43 10.16 6.40
C ARG A 3 14.01 8.74 6.24
N THR A 4 14.59 8.21 7.30
CA THR A 4 15.17 6.86 7.39
C THR A 4 14.12 5.73 7.31
N VAL A 5 12.95 5.88 7.97
CA VAL A 5 11.88 4.87 7.96
C VAL A 5 11.18 4.82 6.61
N ALA A 6 10.88 5.99 6.03
CA ALA A 6 10.30 6.07 4.69
C ALA A 6 11.19 5.45 3.63
N LYS A 7 12.52 5.61 3.75
CA LYS A 7 13.50 5.02 2.84
C LYS A 7 13.59 3.49 2.99
N LYS A 8 13.49 2.97 4.22
CA LYS A 8 13.45 1.51 4.49
C LYS A 8 12.19 0.85 3.96
N ILE A 9 11.02 1.43 4.24
CA ILE A 9 9.74 0.94 3.72
C ILE A 9 9.77 0.96 2.19
N ASN A 10 10.24 2.05 1.57
CA ASN A 10 10.33 2.13 0.11
C ASN A 10 11.25 1.05 -0.49
N LYS A 11 12.43 0.83 0.12
CA LYS A 11 13.37 -0.22 -0.34
C LYS A 11 12.78 -1.62 -0.17
N GLN A 12 12.10 -1.88 0.95
CA GLN A 12 11.45 -3.16 1.21
C GLN A 12 10.27 -3.38 0.26
N THR A 13 9.38 -2.41 0.08
CA THR A 13 8.27 -2.53 -0.89
C THR A 13 8.80 -2.82 -2.30
N LEU A 14 9.88 -2.15 -2.71
CA LEU A 14 10.48 -2.35 -4.04
C LEU A 14 11.13 -3.75 -4.22
N ILE A 15 11.42 -4.46 -3.13
CA ILE A 15 11.96 -5.84 -3.15
C ILE A 15 10.83 -6.87 -2.96
N PHE A 16 9.93 -6.62 -2.00
CA PHE A 16 8.84 -7.53 -1.65
C PHE A 16 7.76 -7.60 -2.73
N VAL A 17 7.39 -6.47 -3.36
CA VAL A 17 6.35 -6.48 -4.41
C VAL A 17 6.74 -7.36 -5.61
N PRO A 18 7.95 -7.23 -6.22
CA PRO A 18 8.37 -8.14 -7.28
C PRO A 18 8.57 -9.58 -6.80
N ALA A 19 9.10 -9.79 -5.59
CA ALA A 19 9.30 -11.14 -5.04
C ALA A 19 7.95 -11.86 -4.80
N LEU A 20 6.95 -11.16 -4.27
CA LEU A 20 5.59 -11.68 -4.09
C LEU A 20 4.89 -11.94 -5.42
N ALA A 21 5.09 -11.06 -6.41
CA ALA A 21 4.56 -11.27 -7.75
C ALA A 21 5.17 -12.53 -8.39
N ALA A 22 6.48 -12.73 -8.26
CA ALA A 22 7.18 -13.92 -8.76
C ALA A 22 6.73 -15.20 -8.04
N LEU A 23 6.60 -15.17 -6.71
CA LEU A 23 6.09 -16.30 -5.92
C LEU A 23 4.63 -16.63 -6.26
N SER A 24 3.79 -15.61 -6.40
CA SER A 24 2.38 -15.80 -6.77
C SER A 24 2.23 -16.34 -8.19
N TRP A 25 3.10 -15.92 -9.11
CA TRP A 25 3.19 -16.49 -10.45
C TRP A 25 3.63 -17.96 -10.44
N LEU A 26 4.62 -18.31 -9.61
CA LEU A 26 5.11 -19.69 -9.44
C LEU A 26 4.04 -20.62 -8.85
N ILE A 27 3.26 -20.15 -7.87
CA ILE A 27 2.25 -20.97 -7.18
C ILE A 27 0.98 -21.10 -8.02
N SER A 28 0.54 -20.01 -8.65
CA SER A 28 -0.76 -19.97 -9.32
C SER A 28 -0.68 -20.19 -10.84
N GLY A 29 0.51 -20.13 -11.44
CA GLY A 29 0.75 -20.25 -12.89
C GLY A 29 0.14 -19.12 -13.75
N ASN A 30 -0.67 -18.25 -13.15
CA ASN A 30 -1.49 -17.27 -13.86
C ASN A 30 -0.91 -15.86 -13.71
N LYS A 31 -0.55 -15.25 -14.85
CA LYS A 31 0.00 -13.90 -14.95
C LYS A 31 -0.95 -12.84 -14.37
N ILE A 32 -2.26 -13.07 -14.42
CA ILE A 32 -3.28 -12.16 -13.87
C ILE A 32 -3.16 -12.08 -12.34
N VAL A 33 -2.88 -13.19 -11.66
CA VAL A 33 -2.75 -13.21 -10.19
C VAL A 33 -1.52 -12.41 -9.78
N ALA A 34 -0.37 -12.63 -10.42
CA ALA A 34 0.85 -11.88 -10.17
C ALA A 34 0.69 -10.38 -10.44
N PHE A 35 -0.02 -10.01 -11.52
CA PHE A 35 -0.34 -8.62 -11.83
C PHE A 35 -1.21 -7.97 -10.73
N ASN A 36 -2.23 -8.68 -10.24
CA ASN A 36 -3.08 -8.17 -9.17
C ASN A 36 -2.33 -8.06 -7.83
N VAL A 37 -1.39 -8.97 -7.53
CA VAL A 37 -0.50 -8.85 -6.37
C VAL A 37 0.31 -7.57 -6.43
N ILE A 38 0.84 -7.21 -7.60
CA ILE A 38 1.56 -5.94 -7.78
C ILE A 38 0.63 -4.75 -7.52
N ILE A 39 -0.57 -4.77 -8.11
CA ILE A 39 -1.57 -3.69 -7.92
C ILE A 39 -1.94 -3.55 -6.44
N GLY A 40 -2.27 -4.65 -5.76
CA GLY A 40 -2.61 -4.65 -4.35
C GLY A 40 -1.49 -4.12 -3.46
N GLY A 41 -0.25 -4.57 -3.72
CA GLY A 41 0.93 -4.07 -3.00
C GLY A 41 1.18 -2.58 -3.24
N PHE A 42 0.99 -2.11 -4.47
CA PHE A 42 1.12 -0.70 -4.82
C PHE A 42 0.06 0.18 -4.14
N ILE A 43 -1.21 -0.24 -4.12
CA ILE A 43 -2.31 0.47 -3.44
C ILE A 43 -2.02 0.62 -1.95
N SER A 44 -1.56 -0.46 -1.31
CA SER A 44 -1.19 -0.45 0.11
C SER A 44 -0.04 0.52 0.39
N TRP A 45 1.03 0.44 -0.41
CA TRP A 45 2.19 1.31 -0.28
C TRP A 45 1.85 2.80 -0.48
N LEU A 46 1.09 3.12 -1.52
CA LEU A 46 0.67 4.48 -1.82
C LEU A 46 -0.18 5.05 -0.68
N SER A 47 -1.08 4.24 -0.13
CA SER A 47 -1.91 4.62 1.03
C SER A 47 -1.08 5.01 2.25
N ILE A 48 -0.04 4.24 2.56
CA ILE A 48 0.84 4.54 3.70
C ILE A 48 1.64 5.82 3.46
N LYS A 49 2.11 6.04 2.23
CA LYS A 49 2.90 7.23 1.87
C LYS A 49 2.08 8.50 2.00
N GLU A 50 0.85 8.49 1.51
CA GLU A 50 -0.08 9.61 1.65
C GLU A 50 -0.46 9.85 3.11
N LEU A 51 -0.76 8.80 3.86
CA LEU A 51 -1.12 8.93 5.27
C LEU A 51 0.05 9.54 6.06
N SER A 52 1.28 9.11 5.77
CA SER A 52 2.50 9.71 6.32
C SER A 52 2.67 11.20 5.95
N TRP A 53 2.33 11.57 4.71
CA TRP A 53 2.38 12.95 4.25
C TRP A 53 1.29 13.81 4.90
N ALA A 54 0.05 13.31 4.95
CA ALA A 54 -1.09 14.00 5.52
C ALA A 54 -0.89 14.23 7.03
N VAL A 55 -0.40 13.21 7.74
CA VAL A 55 0.06 13.35 9.13
C VAL A 55 1.11 14.46 9.22
N LYS A 56 2.21 14.44 8.47
CA LYS A 56 3.21 15.52 8.55
C LYS A 56 2.67 16.93 8.27
N LYS A 57 1.77 17.06 7.29
CA LYS A 57 1.30 18.35 6.77
C LYS A 57 0.24 18.99 7.68
N PHE A 58 -0.63 18.16 8.25
CA PHE A 58 -1.86 18.63 8.86
C PHE A 58 -1.97 18.29 10.36
N PHE A 59 -1.07 17.49 10.94
CA PHE A 59 -1.13 17.13 12.37
C PHE A 59 -1.11 18.38 13.26
N GLY A 60 -2.01 18.42 14.25
CA GLY A 60 -2.18 19.56 15.16
C GLY A 60 -3.05 20.71 14.62
N LYS A 61 -3.58 20.62 13.39
CA LYS A 61 -4.51 21.62 12.84
C LYS A 61 -5.97 21.14 12.98
N PRO A 62 -6.94 22.05 13.24
CA PRO A 62 -8.36 21.68 13.32
C PRO A 62 -8.91 21.09 12.01
N ILE A 63 -8.30 21.43 10.86
CA ILE A 63 -8.68 20.95 9.53
C ILE A 63 -8.11 19.53 9.25
N PHE A 64 -7.32 18.94 10.16
CA PHE A 64 -6.64 17.67 9.97
C PHE A 64 -7.56 16.54 9.50
N GLN A 65 -8.62 16.29 10.26
CA GLN A 65 -9.54 15.18 9.97
C GLN A 65 -10.22 15.38 8.61
N LEU A 66 -10.72 16.59 8.34
CA LEU A 66 -11.43 16.87 7.10
C LEU A 66 -10.53 16.74 5.86
N ALA A 67 -9.29 17.22 5.95
CA ALA A 67 -8.30 17.10 4.87
C ALA A 67 -7.89 15.64 4.63
N VAL A 68 -7.65 14.86 5.70
CA VAL A 68 -7.28 13.44 5.58
C VAL A 68 -8.42 12.62 5.00
N VAL A 69 -9.65 12.87 5.46
CA VAL A 69 -10.85 12.18 4.97
C VAL A 69 -11.10 12.53 3.50
N GLY A 70 -11.07 13.81 3.13
CA GLY A 70 -11.26 14.25 1.75
C GLY A 70 -10.22 13.66 0.80
N LEU A 71 -8.94 13.66 1.19
CA LEU A 71 -7.86 13.04 0.42
C LEU A 71 -8.08 11.53 0.24
N SER A 72 -8.55 10.86 1.29
CA SER A 72 -8.82 9.42 1.29
C SER A 72 -9.99 9.06 0.36
N TYR A 73 -11.08 9.84 0.36
CA TYR A 73 -12.22 9.62 -0.52
C TYR A 73 -11.88 9.81 -2.00
N LEU A 74 -11.12 10.88 -2.32
CA LEU A 74 -10.69 11.13 -3.69
C LEU A 74 -9.84 9.97 -4.23
N LYS A 75 -8.93 9.46 -3.40
CA LYS A 75 -8.15 8.28 -3.75
C LYS A 75 -8.98 7.02 -3.88
N LEU A 76 -9.89 6.76 -2.93
CA LEU A 76 -10.79 5.61 -3.01
C LEU A 76 -11.56 5.63 -4.32
N GLY A 77 -12.05 6.80 -4.76
CA GLY A 77 -12.64 6.98 -6.08
C GLY A 77 -11.69 6.60 -7.22
N ALA A 78 -10.45 7.11 -7.21
CA ALA A 78 -9.46 6.79 -8.24
C ALA A 78 -9.10 5.30 -8.28
N ILE A 79 -8.89 4.67 -7.12
CA ILE A 79 -8.64 3.22 -7.01
C ILE A 79 -9.85 2.46 -7.54
N PHE A 80 -11.06 2.85 -7.16
CA PHE A 80 -12.29 2.18 -7.59
C PHE A 80 -12.46 2.23 -9.10
N VAL A 81 -12.29 3.39 -9.73
CA VAL A 81 -12.34 3.54 -11.19
C VAL A 81 -11.27 2.69 -11.88
N PHE A 82 -10.04 2.67 -11.34
CA PHE A 82 -8.97 1.84 -11.87
C PHE A 82 -9.27 0.34 -11.76
N LEU A 83 -9.75 -0.12 -10.60
CA LEU A 83 -10.13 -1.51 -10.38
C LEU A 83 -11.32 -1.93 -11.24
N TRP A 84 -12.29 -1.03 -11.43
CA TRP A 84 -13.40 -1.26 -12.34
C TRP A 84 -12.93 -1.42 -13.78
N PHE A 85 -12.00 -0.57 -14.24
CA PHE A 85 -11.43 -0.67 -15.59
C PHE A 85 -10.75 -2.02 -15.85
N ILE A 86 -9.91 -2.49 -14.92
CA ILE A 86 -9.24 -3.80 -15.07
C ILE A 86 -10.22 -4.98 -14.93
N ALA A 87 -11.29 -4.82 -14.14
CA ALA A 87 -12.33 -5.82 -14.00
C ALA A 87 -13.14 -5.98 -15.30
N MET A 88 -13.46 -4.88 -15.98
CA MET A 88 -14.13 -4.92 -17.29
C MET A 88 -13.32 -5.67 -18.35
N HIS A 89 -11.98 -5.63 -18.28
CA HIS A 89 -11.09 -6.33 -19.20
C HIS A 89 -10.77 -7.79 -18.77
N GLY A 90 -11.39 -8.29 -17.69
CA GLY A 90 -11.16 -9.64 -17.18
C GLY A 90 -9.79 -9.84 -16.52
N TRP A 91 -9.06 -8.76 -16.22
CA TRP A 91 -7.73 -8.81 -15.61
C TRP A 91 -7.76 -8.66 -14.09
N PHE A 92 -8.95 -8.77 -13.47
CA PHE A 92 -9.11 -8.61 -12.04
C PHE A 92 -9.10 -9.95 -11.32
N ASN A 93 -8.24 -10.06 -10.30
CA ASN A 93 -8.18 -11.21 -9.42
C ASN A 93 -8.13 -10.75 -7.96
N ILE A 94 -9.25 -10.94 -7.26
CA ILE A 94 -9.43 -10.52 -5.87
C ILE A 94 -8.38 -11.13 -4.96
N THR A 95 -8.10 -12.43 -5.10
CA THR A 95 -7.16 -13.16 -4.25
C THR A 95 -5.75 -12.61 -4.37
N GLY A 96 -5.26 -12.37 -5.59
CA GLY A 96 -3.96 -11.76 -5.84
C GLY A 96 -3.91 -10.33 -5.30
N LEU A 97 -4.94 -9.53 -5.55
CA LEU A 97 -5.01 -8.14 -5.10
C LEU A 97 -4.98 -8.02 -3.58
N LEU A 98 -5.80 -8.80 -2.87
CA LEU A 98 -5.81 -8.83 -1.42
C LEU A 98 -4.49 -9.33 -0.85
N THR A 99 -3.89 -10.36 -1.46
CA THR A 99 -2.60 -10.90 -1.03
C THR A 99 -1.50 -9.83 -1.10
N GLY A 100 -1.38 -9.15 -2.24
CA GLY A 100 -0.43 -8.05 -2.39
C GLY A 100 -0.65 -6.92 -1.39
N PHE A 101 -1.91 -6.54 -1.20
CA PHE A 101 -2.30 -5.48 -0.28
C PHE A 101 -1.93 -5.81 1.18
N VAL A 102 -2.33 -7.00 1.65
CA VAL A 102 -2.14 -7.44 3.04
C VAL A 102 -0.67 -7.60 3.37
N VAL A 103 0.14 -8.18 2.48
CA VAL A 103 1.57 -8.37 2.79
C VAL A 103 2.30 -7.04 2.95
N ILE A 104 2.04 -6.07 2.07
CA ILE A 104 2.64 -4.73 2.22
C ILE A 104 2.11 -4.00 3.44
N LEU A 105 0.85 -4.20 3.81
CA LEU A 105 0.28 -3.68 5.05
C LEU A 105 1.04 -4.24 6.26
N ILE A 106 1.22 -5.57 6.34
CA ILE A 106 1.92 -6.25 7.44
C ILE A 106 3.36 -5.75 7.56
N VAL A 107 4.11 -5.70 6.46
CA VAL A 107 5.50 -5.22 6.44
C VAL A 107 5.57 -3.79 6.99
N SER A 108 4.65 -2.94 6.55
CA SER A 108 4.64 -1.53 6.93
C SER A 108 4.24 -1.32 8.39
N VAL A 109 3.26 -2.07 8.89
CA VAL A 109 2.86 -2.05 10.31
C VAL A 109 4.00 -2.55 11.19
N LYS A 110 4.67 -3.63 10.80
CA LYS A 110 5.82 -4.18 11.52
C LYS A 110 6.95 -3.17 11.63
N GLU A 111 7.33 -2.51 10.53
CA GLU A 111 8.38 -1.47 10.54
C GLU A 111 7.97 -0.24 11.36
N ALA A 112 6.72 0.21 11.26
CA ALA A 112 6.20 1.31 12.05
C ALA A 112 6.23 0.99 13.56
N TYR A 113 5.82 -0.22 13.94
CA TYR A 113 5.85 -0.70 15.33
C TYR A 113 7.28 -0.79 15.87
N LEU A 114 8.21 -1.37 15.10
CA LEU A 114 9.62 -1.45 15.48
C LEU A 114 10.25 -0.07 15.67
N HIS A 115 9.88 0.90 14.84
CA HIS A 115 10.37 2.27 14.97
C HIS A 115 9.81 2.96 16.21
N ALA A 116 8.51 2.83 16.48
CA ALA A 116 7.88 3.36 17.69
C ALA A 116 8.53 2.76 18.96
N ARG A 117 8.80 1.45 18.95
CA ARG A 117 9.47 0.77 20.07
C ARG A 117 10.91 1.24 20.29
N ARG A 118 11.66 1.57 19.23
CA ARG A 118 13.03 2.11 19.32
C ARG A 118 13.09 3.57 19.79
N GLN A 119 12.01 4.33 19.70
CA GLN A 119 11.93 5.70 20.20
C GLN A 119 11.44 5.78 21.66
N SER A 120 10.93 4.67 22.20
CA SER A 120 10.44 4.56 23.58
C SER A 120 11.50 4.04 24.56
N PHE A 121 12.71 3.72 24.08
CA PHE A 121 13.91 3.40 24.86
C PHE A 121 14.96 4.46 24.58
#